data_AF-A0A8T1TGN0-F1
#
_entry.id   AF-A0A8T1TGN0-F1
#
_cell.length_a   1.000
_cell.length_b   1.000
_cell.length_c   1.000
_cell.angle_alpha   90.00
_cell.angle_beta   90.00
_cell.angle_gamma   90.00
#
_symmetry.space_group_name_H-M   'P 1'
#
loop_
_entity.id
_entity.type
_entity.pdbx_description
1 polymer ?
#
loop_
_entity_poly.entity_id
_entity_poly.type
_entity_poly.pdbx_seq_one_letter_code
_entity_poly.pdbx_strand_id
1 'polypeptide(L)'
;MSGAKSEKVKDFLSRVLANFDISSEPVISSTGDRVAMVSHAPPGFKPHPGRSRVKAEFDFVTYSSRQLMKRHIQGPVQQLNGVAALGHAIQWTVDNIFLTAPHARQNKAIIVISAGETSQWDNETLKNM
;
A
#
# COMPACT_ATOMS: atom_id res chain seq x y z
N MET A 1 13.86 -8.92 2.79
CA MET A 1 14.59 -7.63 2.73
C MET A 1 15.36 -7.43 4.04
N SER A 2 16.60 -6.90 4.02
CA SER A 2 17.35 -6.67 5.27
C SER A 2 16.80 -5.48 6.08
N GLY A 3 17.11 -5.46 7.38
CA GLY A 3 17.00 -4.30 8.31
C GLY A 3 17.09 -2.94 7.64
N ALA A 4 18.31 -2.63 7.21
CA ALA A 4 18.66 -1.35 6.62
C ALA A 4 17.95 -1.05 5.29
N LYS A 5 17.62 -2.06 4.48
CA LYS A 5 16.85 -1.85 3.23
C LYS A 5 15.41 -1.46 3.53
N SER A 6 14.81 -2.00 4.59
CA SER A 6 13.45 -1.64 5.00
C SER A 6 13.33 -0.19 5.47
N GLU A 7 14.29 0.28 6.26
CA GLU A 7 14.29 1.67 6.73
C GLU A 7 14.47 2.66 5.57
N LYS A 8 15.32 2.34 4.59
CA LYS A 8 15.43 3.14 3.35
C LYS A 8 14.11 3.23 2.58
N VAL A 9 13.33 2.15 2.53
CA VAL A 9 12.01 2.16 1.89
C VAL A 9 11.03 3.03 2.67
N LYS A 10 11.00 2.94 4.00
CA LYS A 10 10.17 3.82 4.85
C LYS A 10 10.52 5.29 4.69
N ASP A 11 11.81 5.61 4.64
CA ASP A 11 12.30 6.97 4.40
C ASP A 11 11.90 7.49 3.02
N PHE A 12 12.06 6.65 2.00
CA PHE A 12 11.63 6.98 0.64
C PHE A 12 10.13 7.27 0.59
N LEU A 13 9.29 6.37 1.12
CA LEU A 13 7.83 6.53 1.19
C LEU A 13 7.44 7.81 1.95
N SER A 14 8.11 8.08 3.07
CA SER A 14 7.88 9.29 3.86
C SER A 14 8.20 10.56 3.07
N ARG A 15 9.24 10.54 2.22
CA ARG A 15 9.59 11.67 1.34
C ARG A 15 8.60 11.82 0.18
N VAL A 16 8.15 10.70 -0.41
CA VAL A 16 7.16 10.70 -1.49
C VAL A 16 5.87 11.41 -1.07
N LEU A 17 5.45 11.25 0.19
CA LEU A 17 4.29 11.97 0.75
C LEU A 17 4.39 13.50 0.69
N ALA A 18 5.58 14.08 0.53
CA ALA A 18 5.76 15.53 0.39
C ALA A 18 5.23 16.07 -0.94
N ASN A 19 5.03 15.21 -1.94
CA ASN A 19 4.52 15.58 -3.27
C ASN A 19 2.99 15.61 -3.35
N PHE A 20 2.29 15.30 -2.26
CA PHE A 20 0.84 15.25 -2.21
C PHE A 20 0.25 16.36 -1.33
N ASP A 21 -0.81 16.98 -1.81
CA ASP A 21 -1.62 17.94 -1.07
C ASP A 21 -2.75 17.20 -0.34
N ILE A 22 -2.43 16.60 0.81
CA ILE A 22 -3.33 15.70 1.53
C ILE A 22 -4.60 16.43 1.98
N SER A 23 -5.76 15.88 1.60
CA SER A 23 -7.06 16.38 2.02
C SER A 23 -7.21 16.36 3.55
N SER A 24 -7.61 17.49 4.13
CA SER A 24 -7.97 17.61 5.55
C SER A 24 -9.30 16.93 5.91
N GLU A 25 -10.17 16.69 4.92
CA GLU A 25 -11.48 16.05 5.09
C GLU A 25 -11.68 14.90 4.09
N PRO A 26 -10.86 13.84 4.15
CA PRO A 26 -10.77 12.82 3.08
C PRO A 26 -12.05 11.99 2.87
N VAL A 27 -12.95 11.99 3.86
CA VAL A 27 -14.26 11.31 3.80
C VAL A 27 -15.25 12.08 2.92
N ILE A 28 -15.28 13.41 2.98
CA ILE A 28 -16.36 14.22 2.37
C ILE A 28 -15.87 15.20 1.30
N SER A 29 -14.62 15.66 1.37
CA SER A 29 -14.08 16.63 0.43
C SER A 29 -13.98 16.02 -0.96
N SER A 30 -14.27 16.80 -2.00
CA SER A 30 -13.99 16.47 -3.41
C SER A 30 -12.57 16.86 -3.84
N THR A 31 -11.87 17.68 -3.06
CA THR A 31 -10.54 18.22 -3.35
C THR A 31 -9.47 17.61 -2.45
N GLY A 32 -8.21 17.85 -2.79
CA GLY A 32 -7.04 17.29 -2.08
C GLY A 32 -6.81 15.81 -2.38
N ASP A 33 -5.54 15.42 -2.22
CA ASP A 33 -5.05 14.08 -2.44
C ASP A 33 -5.42 13.16 -1.28
N ARG A 34 -5.63 11.88 -1.63
CA ARG A 34 -5.83 10.80 -0.66
C ARG A 34 -4.80 9.73 -0.95
N VAL A 35 -4.09 9.29 0.08
CA VAL A 35 -3.05 8.26 -0.04
C VAL A 35 -3.42 7.10 0.86
N ALA A 36 -3.43 5.90 0.28
CA ALA A 36 -3.48 4.64 1.01
C ALA A 36 -2.09 3.99 0.96
N MET A 37 -1.77 3.19 1.97
CA MET A 37 -0.56 2.39 1.99
C MET A 37 -0.90 0.92 2.23
N VAL A 38 -0.35 0.08 1.36
CA VAL A 38 -0.56 -1.36 1.39
C VAL A 38 0.78 -2.07 1.45
N SER A 39 0.90 -2.97 2.40
CA SER A 39 2.05 -3.85 2.62
C SER A 39 1.75 -5.23 2.02
N HIS A 40 2.53 -5.67 1.03
CA HIS A 40 2.46 -7.04 0.51
C HIS A 40 3.55 -7.94 1.13
N ALA A 41 3.23 -9.21 1.35
CA ALA A 41 4.18 -10.21 1.85
C ALA A 41 4.76 -9.95 3.27
N PRO A 42 3.92 -9.77 4.31
CA PRO A 42 4.41 -9.67 5.70
C PRO A 42 5.04 -11.00 6.20
N PRO A 43 5.93 -10.96 7.21
CA PRO A 43 6.64 -12.13 7.72
C PRO A 43 5.68 -13.12 8.38
N GLY A 44 5.99 -14.42 8.29
CA GLY A 44 5.19 -15.46 8.98
C GLY A 44 3.83 -15.74 8.34
N PHE A 45 3.53 -15.14 7.18
CA PHE A 45 2.32 -15.46 6.43
C PHE A 45 2.39 -16.89 5.88
N LYS A 46 1.54 -17.78 6.41
CA LYS A 46 1.31 -19.13 5.87
C LYS A 46 0.13 -19.07 4.90
N PRO A 47 0.19 -19.70 3.71
CA PRO A 47 -0.97 -19.83 2.83
C PRO A 47 -2.04 -20.68 3.52
N HIS A 48 -2.92 -20.03 4.27
CA HIS A 48 -4.19 -20.58 4.71
C HIS A 48 -5.29 -20.00 3.81
N PRO A 49 -6.26 -20.81 3.37
CA PRO A 49 -7.46 -20.30 2.74
C PRO A 49 -8.09 -19.25 3.67
N GLY A 50 -8.27 -18.02 3.18
CA GLY A 50 -8.96 -16.95 3.89
C GLY A 50 -8.11 -15.90 4.63
N ARG A 51 -6.77 -15.97 4.62
CA ARG A 51 -5.93 -14.82 5.04
C ARG A 51 -5.27 -14.19 3.81
N SER A 52 -5.36 -12.88 3.65
CA SER A 52 -4.75 -12.17 2.51
C SER A 52 -3.24 -11.98 2.72
N ARG A 53 -2.43 -12.17 1.66
CA ARG A 53 -0.98 -11.87 1.62
C ARG A 53 -0.68 -10.36 1.66
N VAL A 54 -1.70 -9.56 1.94
CA VAL A 54 -1.76 -8.12 1.80
C VAL A 54 -2.32 -7.54 3.09
N LYS A 55 -1.68 -6.49 3.58
CA LYS A 55 -2.09 -5.73 4.77
C LYS A 55 -2.28 -4.28 4.35
N ALA A 56 -3.48 -3.74 4.53
CA ALA A 56 -3.65 -2.29 4.53
C ALA A 56 -2.98 -1.71 5.77
N GLU A 57 -2.00 -0.85 5.59
CA GLU A 57 -1.42 -0.05 6.68
C GLU A 57 -2.35 1.12 7.04
N PHE A 58 -2.94 1.74 6.01
CA PHE A 58 -4.04 2.71 6.11
C PHE A 58 -4.69 2.88 4.73
N ASP A 59 -5.97 3.24 4.72
CA ASP A 59 -6.73 3.49 3.49
C ASP A 59 -6.78 5.00 3.13
N PHE A 60 -7.55 5.35 2.09
CA PHE A 60 -7.67 6.72 1.60
C PHE A 60 -8.30 7.72 2.58
N VAL A 61 -9.00 7.25 3.62
CA VAL A 61 -9.76 8.09 4.55
C VAL A 61 -9.27 8.00 5.99
N THR A 62 -8.35 7.08 6.28
CA THR A 62 -7.79 6.87 7.61
C THR A 62 -7.09 8.11 8.16
N TYR A 63 -6.34 8.84 7.32
CA TYR A 63 -5.58 10.02 7.74
C TYR A 63 -5.92 11.26 6.93
N SER A 64 -6.16 12.36 7.64
CA SER A 64 -6.34 13.72 7.10
C SER A 64 -5.06 14.57 7.17
N SER A 65 -3.93 13.97 7.51
CA SER A 65 -2.67 14.69 7.72
C SER A 65 -1.46 13.89 7.24
N ARG A 66 -0.63 14.57 6.44
CA ARG A 66 0.68 14.08 5.99
C ARG A 66 1.57 13.69 7.18
N GLN A 67 1.49 14.42 8.29
CA GLN A 67 2.33 14.15 9.47
C GLN A 67 1.94 12.83 10.14
N LEU A 68 0.64 12.52 10.22
CA LEU A 68 0.15 11.25 10.76
C LEU A 68 0.56 10.08 9.88
N MET A 69 0.43 10.22 8.55
CA MET A 69 0.90 9.21 7.60
C MET A 69 2.40 8.93 7.76
N LYS A 70 3.24 9.99 7.82
CA LYS A 70 4.69 9.85 8.06
C LYS A 70 5.00 9.14 9.37
N ARG A 71 4.30 9.49 10.45
CA ARG A 71 4.46 8.82 11.76
C ARG A 71 4.12 7.34 11.67
N HIS A 72 3.07 6.96 10.95
CA HIS A 72 2.69 5.56 10.75
C HIS A 72 3.74 4.80 9.94
N ILE A 73 4.24 5.38 8.84
CA ILE A 73 5.27 4.75 8.00
C ILE A 73 6.54 4.45 8.81
N GLN A 74 6.96 5.40 9.64
CA GLN A 74 8.18 5.29 10.43
C GLN A 74 8.05 4.38 11.65
N GLY A 75 6.83 4.17 12.17
CA GLY A 75 6.58 3.33 13.34
C GLY A 75 6.17 1.88 12.99
N PRO A 76 4.86 1.57 12.99
CA PRO A 76 4.30 0.21 12.99
C PRO A 76 4.51 -0.62 11.72
N VAL A 77 5.02 -0.06 10.62
CA VAL A 77 5.20 -0.80 9.37
C VAL A 77 6.30 -1.86 9.55
N GLN A 78 5.88 -3.13 9.52
CA GLN A 78 6.77 -4.28 9.65
C GLN A 78 7.49 -4.60 8.33
N GLN A 79 8.63 -5.26 8.43
CA GLN A 79 9.39 -5.72 7.26
C GLN A 79 8.60 -6.68 6.39
N LEU A 80 8.74 -6.54 5.07
CA LEU A 80 8.15 -7.45 4.09
C LEU A 80 9.19 -8.54 3.77
N ASN A 81 8.98 -9.73 4.34
CA ASN A 81 9.87 -10.90 4.19
C ASN A 81 9.13 -12.15 3.71
N GLY A 82 7.86 -12.03 3.34
CA GLY A 82 7.06 -13.13 2.77
C GLY A 82 7.31 -13.34 1.28
N VAL A 83 6.63 -14.33 0.72
CA VAL A 83 6.66 -14.64 -0.72
C VAL A 83 5.94 -13.54 -1.51
N ALA A 84 6.64 -12.94 -2.49
CA ALA A 84 6.10 -11.88 -3.34
C ALA A 84 4.92 -12.39 -4.19
N ALA A 85 3.84 -11.61 -4.21
CA ALA A 85 2.59 -11.92 -4.91
C ALA A 85 1.99 -10.60 -5.43
N LEU A 86 2.73 -9.94 -6.31
CA LEU A 86 2.43 -8.58 -6.76
C LEU A 86 1.09 -8.47 -7.50
N GLY A 87 0.79 -9.39 -8.43
CA GLY A 87 -0.49 -9.43 -9.13
C GLY A 87 -1.63 -9.54 -8.13
N HIS A 88 -1.59 -10.51 -7.23
CA HIS A 88 -2.61 -10.62 -6.19
C HIS A 88 -2.68 -9.38 -5.27
N ALA A 89 -1.54 -8.74 -4.98
CA ALA A 89 -1.51 -7.53 -4.18
C ALA A 89 -2.21 -6.35 -4.88
N ILE A 90 -1.94 -6.15 -6.17
CA ILE A 90 -2.60 -5.10 -6.97
C ILE A 90 -4.10 -5.37 -7.04
N GLN A 91 -4.51 -6.60 -7.32
CA GLN A 91 -5.93 -6.97 -7.40
C GLN A 91 -6.62 -6.71 -6.06
N TRP A 92 -6.01 -7.17 -4.97
CA TRP A 92 -6.51 -6.91 -3.63
C TRP A 92 -6.65 -5.42 -3.34
N THR A 93 -5.68 -4.60 -3.74
CA THR A 93 -5.73 -3.15 -3.58
C THR A 93 -6.88 -2.53 -4.38
N VAL A 94 -7.12 -2.97 -5.61
CA VAL A 94 -8.28 -2.50 -6.38
C VAL A 94 -9.58 -2.83 -5.63
N ASP A 95 -9.76 -4.09 -5.27
CA ASP A 95 -11.01 -4.59 -4.69
C ASP A 95 -11.31 -4.02 -3.30
N ASN A 96 -10.28 -3.83 -2.48
CA ASN A 96 -10.44 -3.49 -1.06
C ASN A 96 -10.14 -2.03 -0.72
N ILE A 97 -9.47 -1.28 -1.61
CA ILE A 97 -9.08 0.11 -1.37
C ILE A 97 -9.73 1.06 -2.38
N PHE A 98 -9.67 0.76 -3.69
CA PHE A 98 -10.21 1.67 -4.71
C PHE A 98 -11.72 1.55 -4.89
N LEU A 99 -12.27 0.33 -4.92
CA LEU A 99 -13.70 0.10 -5.13
C LEU A 99 -14.55 0.41 -3.88
N THR A 100 -13.94 0.35 -2.70
CA THR A 100 -14.61 0.60 -1.40
C THR A 100 -14.52 2.07 -0.96
N ALA A 101 -13.72 2.91 -1.64
CA ALA A 101 -13.50 4.29 -1.24
C ALA A 101 -14.76 5.15 -1.44
N PRO A 102 -15.18 5.95 -0.44
CA PRO A 102 -16.25 6.89 -0.63
C PRO A 102 -15.81 8.03 -1.57
N HIS A 103 -16.76 8.62 -2.29
CA HIS A 103 -16.51 9.72 -3.24
C HIS A 103 -15.32 9.46 -4.16
N ALA A 104 -15.48 8.47 -5.06
CA ALA A 104 -14.43 8.06 -5.98
C ALA A 104 -13.78 9.26 -6.70
N ARG A 105 -12.44 9.30 -6.73
CA ARG A 105 -11.69 10.33 -7.45
C ARG A 105 -11.56 9.95 -8.92
N GLN A 106 -11.53 10.97 -9.78
CA GLN A 106 -11.29 10.79 -11.21
C GLN A 106 -9.89 10.24 -11.48
N ASN A 107 -8.87 10.83 -10.86
CA ASN A 107 -7.48 10.42 -11.03
C ASN A 107 -7.12 9.35 -9.99
N LYS A 108 -6.61 8.22 -10.45
CA LYS A 108 -6.24 7.05 -9.64
C LYS A 108 -4.91 6.52 -10.12
N ALA A 109 -4.00 6.22 -9.20
CA ALA A 109 -2.70 5.65 -9.51
C ALA A 109 -2.28 4.65 -8.43
N ILE A 110 -1.62 3.57 -8.84
CA ILE A 110 -0.95 2.62 -7.96
C ILE A 110 0.55 2.77 -8.19
N ILE A 111 1.31 3.04 -7.12
CA ILE A 111 2.77 3.07 -7.15
C ILE A 111 3.27 1.83 -6.42
N VAL A 112 3.98 0.97 -7.15
CA VAL A 112 4.53 -0.27 -6.60
C VAL A 112 6.01 -0.08 -6.29
N ILE A 113 6.42 -0.46 -5.08
CA ILE A 113 7.83 -0.56 -4.69
C ILE A 113 8.11 -2.01 -4.31
N SER A 114 8.90 -2.70 -5.12
CA SER A 114 9.34 -4.06 -4.87
C SER A 114 10.87 -4.17 -4.94
N ALA A 115 11.45 -5.03 -4.11
CA ALA A 115 12.88 -5.32 -4.09
C ALA A 115 13.25 -6.54 -4.95
N GLY A 116 12.34 -7.00 -5.83
CA GLY A 116 12.55 -8.13 -6.71
C GLY A 116 11.32 -8.46 -7.56
N GLU A 117 11.43 -9.55 -8.31
CA GLU A 117 10.33 -10.07 -9.14
C GLU A 117 9.21 -10.66 -8.28
N THR A 118 8.02 -10.72 -8.87
CA THR A 118 6.92 -11.50 -8.28
C THR A 118 7.19 -13.00 -8.44
N SER A 119 6.52 -13.84 -7.66
CA SER A 119 6.66 -15.29 -7.78
C SER A 119 6.11 -15.79 -9.12
N GLN A 120 6.68 -16.89 -9.65
CA GLN A 120 6.25 -17.48 -10.93
C GLN A 120 4.74 -17.76 -11.01
N TRP A 121 4.16 -18.29 -9.94
CA TRP A 121 2.72 -18.59 -9.86
C TRP A 121 1.84 -17.32 -9.91
N ASP A 122 2.38 -16.17 -9.51
CA ASP A 122 1.67 -14.88 -9.50
C ASP A 122 1.92 -14.08 -10.80
N ASN A 123 2.94 -14.46 -11.57
CA ASN A 123 3.30 -13.78 -12.80
C ASN A 123 2.19 -13.84 -13.86
N GLU A 124 1.43 -14.95 -13.91
CA GLU A 124 0.26 -15.06 -14.78
C GLU A 124 -0.84 -14.07 -14.38
N THR A 125 -1.11 -13.95 -13.08
CA THR A 125 -2.05 -12.94 -12.57
C THR A 125 -1.60 -11.54 -12.96
N LEU A 126 -0.32 -11.21 -12.78
CA LEU A 126 0.22 -9.89 -13.11
C LEU A 126 0.18 -9.58 -14.62
N LYS A 127 0.39 -10.58 -15.49
CA LYS A 127 0.34 -10.42 -16.95
C LYS A 127 -1.07 -10.23 -17.50
N ASN A 128 -2.08 -10.73 -16.79
CA ASN A 128 -3.48 -10.70 -17.21
C ASN A 128 -4.26 -9.51 -16.63
N MET A 129 -3.56 -8.54 -16.03
CA MET A 129 -4.14 -7.29 -15.50
C MET A 129 -4.34 -6.23 -16.56
#